data_AF-A0A813IV11-F1
#
_entry.id   AF-A0A813IV11-F1
#
_cell.length_a   1.000
_cell.length_b   1.000
_cell.length_c   1.000
_cell.angle_alpha   90.00
_cell.angle_beta   90.00
_cell.angle_gamma   90.00
#
_symmetry.space_group_name_H-M   'P 1'
#
loop_
_entity.id
_entity.type
_entity.pdbx_description
1 polymer ?
#
loop_
_entity_poly.entity_id
_entity_poly.type
_entity_poly.pdbx_seq_one_letter_code
_entity_poly.pdbx_strand_id
1 'polypeptide(L)'
;MLSTVRLTSWRSHRLYPGGQVQASDIEKVVRLSWEVTSEAKLEPWTDSKAWADTGLLGFQGRSEESRRALWARVASLGREAALCQRVASWLLEAPRETPPVVYMTMFWGSMGDDTWVSKFLHRAMAVGITRFVFMTPELGLLADCEHVSTHWQALGDSYRRLLCVRSFQPFARPYDVNNYAKFVLLPLLLSLGVHYAWLDADIYLARDPTQSLLRQAAEGVDVLTTDHFDETCLNHGVIFVRVSDRSLLWSMRYIRWLHEYPFGHDQNGWDAFLAHSIHNEPMVPTEPNVTLSVLDTAFEFLTLTGWAGEEVDLQRVQLLHMTRTTPIGVREKRERLMGLFQATLPGAGARSVPLEVEQRALLEQLLPLRRPKVVDKNSCYEGIHPAVEPAVFDQTYWQLFE
;
A
#
# COMPACT_ATOMS: atom_id res chain seq x y z
N MET A 1 -8.90 20.19 15.21
CA MET A 1 -8.38 18.91 14.67
C MET A 1 -8.80 17.70 15.51
N LEU A 2 -8.51 17.57 16.81
CA LEU A 2 -9.23 16.59 17.67
C LEU A 2 -10.64 17.10 18.10
N SER A 3 -10.92 18.39 17.97
CA SER A 3 -12.30 18.89 17.89
C SER A 3 -13.02 18.43 16.61
N THR A 4 -12.28 18.06 15.58
CA THR A 4 -12.82 17.40 14.38
C THR A 4 -13.07 15.91 14.65
N VAL A 5 -12.34 15.29 15.60
CA VAL A 5 -12.69 13.99 16.23
C VAL A 5 -13.93 14.11 17.14
N ARG A 6 -14.24 15.28 17.70
CA ARG A 6 -15.54 15.49 18.36
C ARG A 6 -16.72 15.63 17.39
N LEU A 7 -16.47 15.89 16.11
CA LEU A 7 -17.47 15.80 15.04
C LEU A 7 -17.53 14.42 14.38
N THR A 8 -16.65 13.48 14.76
CA THR A 8 -16.75 12.09 14.34
C THR A 8 -17.74 11.31 15.20
N SER A 9 -19.01 11.69 15.15
CA SER A 9 -20.05 10.67 15.33
C SER A 9 -20.04 9.82 14.06
N TRP A 10 -19.13 8.83 13.99
CA TRP A 10 -19.18 7.84 12.92
C TRP A 10 -20.51 7.10 13.10
N ARG A 11 -21.58 7.54 12.44
CA ARG A 11 -22.88 6.85 12.46
C ARG A 11 -22.79 5.41 11.90
N SER A 12 -21.65 5.05 11.30
CA SER A 12 -21.32 3.71 10.83
C SER A 12 -20.62 2.80 11.85
N HIS A 13 -20.46 3.17 13.14
CA HIS A 13 -19.81 2.29 14.13
C HIS A 13 -20.48 0.90 14.30
N ARG A 14 -21.65 0.67 13.68
CA ARG A 14 -22.28 -0.67 13.59
C ARG A 14 -21.88 -1.49 12.36
N LEU A 15 -21.20 -0.90 11.38
CA LEU A 15 -20.76 -1.57 10.14
C LEU A 15 -19.37 -2.22 10.28
N TYR A 16 -18.66 -1.94 11.37
CA TYR A 16 -17.28 -2.38 11.56
C TYR A 16 -17.20 -3.28 12.79
N PRO A 17 -17.03 -4.61 12.63
CA PRO A 17 -16.90 -5.53 13.76
C PRO A 17 -15.65 -5.23 14.61
N GLY A 18 -15.70 -5.60 15.90
CA GLY A 18 -14.55 -5.54 16.78
C GLY A 18 -13.36 -6.33 16.21
N GLY A 19 -12.16 -5.75 16.24
CA GLY A 19 -10.93 -6.33 15.69
C GLY A 19 -10.22 -5.53 14.60
N GLN A 20 -10.68 -4.31 14.28
CA GLN A 20 -10.06 -3.41 13.30
C GLN A 20 -9.04 -2.47 13.95
N VAL A 21 -8.18 -1.85 13.13
CA VAL A 21 -7.48 -0.62 13.54
C VAL A 21 -8.55 0.46 13.68
N GLN A 22 -8.87 0.81 14.92
CA GLN A 22 -9.77 1.91 15.21
C GLN A 22 -9.01 3.23 15.14
N ALA A 23 -9.72 4.34 14.94
CA ALA A 23 -9.15 5.67 15.11
C ALA A 23 -8.48 5.82 16.50
N SER A 24 -9.09 5.21 17.52
CA SER A 24 -8.54 5.16 18.89
C SER A 24 -7.22 4.39 18.97
N ASP A 25 -6.96 3.40 18.11
CA ASP A 25 -5.68 2.69 18.06
C ASP A 25 -4.59 3.57 17.48
N ILE A 26 -4.90 4.30 16.40
CA ILE A 26 -3.97 5.28 15.80
C ILE A 26 -3.67 6.39 16.81
N GLU A 27 -4.69 6.94 17.48
CA GLU A 27 -4.52 7.94 18.54
C GLU A 27 -3.66 7.41 19.69
N LYS A 28 -3.89 6.17 20.13
CA LYS A 28 -3.07 5.51 21.16
C LYS A 28 -1.60 5.42 20.71
N VAL A 29 -1.34 4.97 19.47
CA VAL A 29 0.04 4.87 18.95
C VAL A 29 0.67 6.25 18.83
N VAL A 30 -0.02 7.24 18.27
CA VAL A 30 0.46 8.63 18.16
C VAL A 30 0.81 9.22 19.53
N ARG A 31 -0.04 9.00 20.54
CA ARG A 31 0.22 9.44 21.92
C ARG A 31 1.45 8.76 22.52
N LEU A 32 1.53 7.42 22.45
CA LEU A 32 2.70 6.67 22.94
C LEU A 32 3.98 7.10 22.23
N SER A 33 3.85 7.35 20.95
CA SER A 33 4.91 7.79 20.10
C SER A 33 5.47 9.15 20.52
N TRP A 34 4.60 10.09 20.92
CA TRP A 34 5.00 11.34 21.53
C TRP A 34 5.72 11.11 22.86
N GLU A 35 5.15 10.28 23.74
CA GLU A 35 5.73 9.98 25.06
C GLU A 35 7.12 9.34 24.99
N VAL A 36 7.43 8.59 23.93
CA VAL A 36 8.77 8.01 23.69
C VAL A 36 9.77 9.06 23.22
N THR A 37 9.31 10.10 22.52
CA THR A 37 10.18 11.15 21.95
C THR A 37 10.36 12.37 22.84
N SER A 38 9.37 12.71 23.67
CA SER A 38 9.42 13.89 24.52
C SER A 38 9.92 13.53 25.92
N GLU A 39 11.11 14.00 26.31
CA GLU A 39 11.50 14.09 27.73
C GLU A 39 10.62 15.11 28.51
N ALA A 40 9.81 15.91 27.80
CA ALA A 40 9.02 16.99 28.37
C ALA A 40 7.65 16.54 28.91
N LYS A 41 7.38 16.91 30.16
CA LYS A 41 6.07 16.77 30.82
C LYS A 41 4.98 17.50 30.03
N LEU A 42 3.90 16.80 29.70
CA LEU A 42 2.75 17.36 29.00
C LEU A 42 1.90 18.27 29.90
N GLU A 43 1.57 19.46 29.40
CA GLU A 43 0.33 20.14 29.81
C GLU A 43 -0.89 19.56 29.06
N PRO A 44 -2.10 19.64 29.63
CA PRO A 44 -3.30 19.04 29.07
C PRO A 44 -3.71 19.61 27.70
N TRP A 45 -4.15 18.70 26.83
CA TRP A 45 -4.47 18.91 25.43
C TRP A 45 -5.74 19.75 25.24
N THR A 46 -5.63 21.03 24.88
CA THR A 46 -6.81 21.89 24.69
C THR A 46 -6.89 22.66 23.37
N ASP A 47 -5.79 22.88 22.64
CA ASP A 47 -5.82 23.71 21.42
C ASP A 47 -5.34 23.00 20.15
N SER A 48 -6.06 23.22 19.05
CA SER A 48 -5.94 22.44 17.82
C SER A 48 -5.24 23.14 16.66
N LYS A 49 -4.92 24.44 16.82
CA LYS A 49 -4.18 25.22 15.82
C LYS A 49 -2.66 25.03 15.92
N ALA A 50 -2.15 24.70 17.10
CA ALA A 50 -0.72 24.45 17.34
C ALA A 50 -0.17 23.14 16.70
N TRP A 51 -1.03 22.31 16.10
CA TRP A 51 -0.68 20.96 15.62
C TRP A 51 0.00 20.92 14.25
N ALA A 52 -0.26 21.89 13.38
CA ALA A 52 0.33 21.90 12.04
C ALA A 52 1.82 22.27 12.05
N ASP A 53 2.23 23.08 13.03
CA ASP A 53 3.57 23.68 13.06
C ASP A 53 4.55 22.98 14.01
N THR A 54 4.07 22.05 14.86
CA THR A 54 4.87 21.48 15.97
C THR A 54 5.56 20.15 15.68
N GLY A 55 5.41 19.57 14.48
CA GLY A 55 6.00 18.27 14.19
C GLY A 55 5.39 17.18 15.08
N LEU A 56 4.10 16.92 14.85
CA LEU A 56 3.20 16.00 15.53
C LEU A 56 3.83 14.72 16.09
N LEU A 57 4.79 14.11 15.39
CA LEU A 57 5.52 12.93 15.85
C LEU A 57 7.04 13.12 15.80
N GLY A 58 7.55 14.26 15.33
CA GLY A 58 8.98 14.46 15.14
C GLY A 58 9.60 13.34 14.28
N PHE A 59 8.86 12.81 13.30
CA PHE A 59 9.28 11.62 12.55
C PHE A 59 10.57 11.83 11.76
N GLN A 60 10.77 13.05 11.26
CA GLN A 60 12.02 13.44 10.62
C GLN A 60 13.14 13.42 11.66
N GLY A 61 13.86 12.30 11.74
CA GLY A 61 15.04 12.17 12.60
C GLY A 61 14.91 11.15 13.73
N ARG A 62 13.86 10.32 13.78
CA ARG A 62 13.87 9.21 14.75
C ARG A 62 15.04 8.30 14.48
N SER A 63 15.87 8.11 15.50
CA SER A 63 16.87 7.06 15.48
C SER A 63 16.17 5.70 15.42
N GLU A 64 16.90 4.70 14.96
CA GLU A 64 16.44 3.32 14.99
C GLU A 64 16.03 2.89 16.41
N GLU A 65 16.77 3.35 17.41
CA GLU A 65 16.51 3.10 18.82
C GLU A 65 15.16 3.65 19.28
N SER A 66 14.84 4.92 18.94
CA SER A 66 13.53 5.51 19.27
C SER A 66 12.37 4.75 18.63
N ARG A 67 12.53 4.28 17.38
CA ARG A 67 11.51 3.45 16.72
C ARG A 67 11.31 2.13 17.44
N ARG A 68 12.38 1.42 17.76
CA ARG A 68 12.30 0.12 18.45
C ARG A 68 11.74 0.27 19.87
N ALA A 69 12.08 1.34 20.58
CA ALA A 69 11.49 1.65 21.89
C ALA A 69 9.96 1.84 21.80
N LEU A 70 9.50 2.58 20.78
CA LEU A 70 8.07 2.70 20.48
C LEU A 70 7.44 1.34 20.20
N TRP A 71 8.05 0.52 19.33
CA TRP A 71 7.52 -0.81 19.00
C TRP A 71 7.42 -1.71 20.23
N ALA A 72 8.43 -1.72 21.11
CA ALA A 72 8.39 -2.48 22.36
C ALA A 72 7.24 -2.03 23.27
N ARG A 73 7.00 -0.72 23.35
CA ARG A 73 5.91 -0.17 24.15
C ARG A 73 4.54 -0.52 23.55
N VAL A 74 4.37 -0.41 22.23
CA VAL A 74 3.13 -0.80 21.54
C VAL A 74 2.89 -2.31 21.65
N ALA A 75 3.94 -3.13 21.55
CA ALA A 75 3.89 -4.58 21.74
C ALA A 75 3.46 -4.98 23.16
N SER A 76 3.71 -4.14 24.16
CA SER A 76 3.28 -4.36 25.55
C SER A 76 1.86 -3.89 25.87
N LEU A 77 1.13 -3.31 24.91
CA LEU A 77 -0.25 -2.87 25.15
C LEU A 77 -1.15 -4.08 25.47
N GLY A 78 -2.21 -3.88 26.24
CA GLY A 78 -3.19 -4.93 26.55
C GLY A 78 -4.09 -5.27 25.36
N ARG A 79 -4.85 -6.37 25.41
CA ARG A 79 -5.61 -6.98 24.28
C ARG A 79 -6.50 -6.05 23.43
N GLU A 80 -6.85 -4.87 23.91
CA GLU A 80 -7.64 -3.87 23.19
C GLU A 80 -7.03 -3.43 21.84
N ALA A 81 -5.71 -3.57 21.67
CA ALA A 81 -4.99 -3.17 20.45
C ALA A 81 -4.22 -4.36 19.82
N ALA A 82 -4.86 -5.54 19.74
CA ALA A 82 -4.22 -6.80 19.35
C ALA A 82 -3.47 -6.74 18.01
N LEU A 83 -4.03 -6.05 17.00
CA LEU A 83 -3.37 -5.90 15.70
C LEU A 83 -2.13 -5.00 15.79
N CYS A 84 -2.21 -3.88 16.51
CA CYS A 84 -1.07 -2.98 16.73
C CYS A 84 0.07 -3.69 17.46
N GLN A 85 -0.26 -4.46 18.51
CA GLN A 85 0.73 -5.29 19.21
C GLN A 85 1.38 -6.30 18.28
N ARG A 86 0.57 -7.02 17.50
CA ARG A 86 1.07 -8.04 16.59
C ARG A 86 2.03 -7.45 15.56
N VAL A 87 1.67 -6.30 14.96
CA VAL A 87 2.54 -5.58 14.02
C VAL A 87 3.81 -5.10 14.72
N ALA A 88 3.72 -4.49 15.90
CA ALA A 88 4.88 -3.97 16.62
C ALA A 88 5.84 -5.07 17.09
N SER A 89 5.34 -6.18 17.62
CA SER A 89 6.14 -7.36 17.97
C SER A 89 6.84 -7.93 16.75
N TRP A 90 6.12 -8.04 15.63
CA TRP A 90 6.69 -8.50 14.36
C TRP A 90 7.80 -7.55 13.85
N LEU A 91 7.63 -6.23 13.97
CA LEU A 91 8.68 -5.26 13.62
C LEU A 91 9.95 -5.40 14.49
N LEU A 92 9.79 -5.77 15.77
CA LEU A 92 10.90 -6.02 16.69
C LEU A 92 11.68 -7.31 16.38
N GLU A 93 11.05 -8.32 15.79
CA GLU A 93 11.75 -9.57 15.42
C GLU A 93 12.80 -9.34 14.33
N ALA A 94 12.61 -8.34 13.49
CA ALA A 94 13.51 -8.05 12.38
C ALA A 94 14.86 -7.45 12.85
N PRO A 95 15.97 -7.80 12.18
CA PRO A 95 17.29 -7.23 12.41
C PRO A 95 17.31 -5.69 12.29
N ARG A 96 18.29 -5.07 12.95
CA ARG A 96 18.42 -3.61 13.06
C ARG A 96 18.65 -2.93 11.71
N GLU A 97 19.48 -3.56 10.88
CA GLU A 97 19.83 -3.18 9.53
C GLU A 97 18.68 -3.29 8.52
N THR A 98 17.56 -3.93 8.90
CA THR A 98 16.42 -4.09 8.01
C THR A 98 15.81 -2.72 7.69
N PRO A 99 15.73 -2.32 6.40
CA PRO A 99 15.16 -1.04 6.02
C PRO A 99 13.77 -0.83 6.62
N PRO A 100 13.42 0.37 7.10
CA PRO A 100 12.15 0.62 7.77
C PRO A 100 11.00 0.78 6.77
N VAL A 101 10.93 -0.11 5.78
CA VAL A 101 9.85 -0.19 4.79
C VAL A 101 9.03 -1.45 5.10
N VAL A 102 7.71 -1.30 5.15
CA VAL A 102 6.78 -2.42 5.25
C VAL A 102 5.98 -2.48 3.96
N TYR A 103 6.16 -3.59 3.24
CA TYR A 103 5.32 -3.92 2.10
C TYR A 103 3.99 -4.47 2.58
N MET A 104 2.93 -4.17 1.86
CA MET A 104 1.60 -4.66 2.12
C MET A 104 0.88 -5.01 0.82
N THR A 105 0.11 -6.08 0.85
CA THR A 105 -0.93 -6.34 -0.14
C THR A 105 -2.19 -6.83 0.55
N MET A 106 -3.31 -6.78 -0.16
CA MET A 106 -4.53 -7.45 0.25
C MET A 106 -5.12 -8.18 -0.95
N PHE A 107 -5.64 -9.38 -0.71
CA PHE A 107 -6.34 -10.13 -1.76
C PHE A 107 -7.57 -10.86 -1.21
N TRP A 108 -8.60 -10.94 -2.04
CA TRP A 108 -9.80 -11.75 -1.84
C TRP A 108 -10.34 -12.15 -3.22
N GLY A 109 -11.17 -13.18 -3.25
CA GLY A 109 -11.67 -13.81 -4.46
C GLY A 109 -10.66 -14.76 -5.07
N SER A 110 -10.82 -15.02 -6.37
CA SER A 110 -10.02 -15.99 -7.10
C SER A 110 -9.51 -15.38 -8.40
N MET A 111 -8.26 -15.68 -8.71
CA MET A 111 -7.66 -15.45 -10.03
C MET A 111 -7.79 -16.69 -10.93
N GLY A 112 -8.64 -17.66 -10.56
CA GLY A 112 -8.81 -18.93 -11.26
C GLY A 112 -7.63 -19.90 -11.13
N ASP A 113 -6.72 -19.63 -10.21
CA ASP A 113 -5.68 -20.52 -9.71
C ASP A 113 -5.62 -20.34 -8.20
N ASP A 114 -5.97 -21.38 -7.44
CA ASP A 114 -6.04 -21.34 -5.98
C ASP A 114 -4.65 -21.19 -5.33
N THR A 115 -3.57 -21.42 -6.08
CA THR A 115 -2.18 -21.26 -5.61
C THR A 115 -1.60 -19.88 -5.88
N TRP A 116 -2.36 -19.00 -6.52
CA TRP A 116 -1.92 -17.67 -6.95
C TRP A 116 -1.25 -16.85 -5.83
N VAL A 117 -1.93 -16.73 -4.68
CA VAL A 117 -1.43 -15.94 -3.54
C VAL A 117 -0.11 -16.51 -3.03
N SER A 118 -0.03 -17.84 -2.90
CA SER A 118 1.20 -18.51 -2.48
C SER A 118 2.35 -18.19 -3.45
N LYS A 119 2.12 -18.26 -4.76
CA LYS A 119 3.12 -17.92 -5.78
C LYS A 119 3.60 -16.47 -5.69
N PHE A 120 2.68 -15.52 -5.52
CA PHE A 120 3.02 -14.11 -5.32
C PHE A 120 3.89 -13.90 -4.08
N LEU A 121 3.48 -14.47 -2.94
CA LEU A 121 4.20 -14.33 -1.68
C LEU A 121 5.58 -15.00 -1.73
N HIS A 122 5.69 -16.19 -2.35
CA HIS A 122 6.98 -16.82 -2.59
C HIS A 122 7.88 -15.93 -3.46
N ARG A 123 7.34 -15.30 -4.51
CA ARG A 123 8.12 -14.39 -5.35
C ARG A 123 8.60 -13.17 -4.57
N ALA A 124 7.74 -12.55 -3.75
CA ALA A 124 8.11 -11.43 -2.89
C ALA A 124 9.28 -11.77 -1.95
N MET A 125 9.26 -12.96 -1.34
CA MET A 125 10.35 -13.42 -0.48
C MET A 125 11.62 -13.77 -1.28
N ALA A 126 11.47 -14.38 -2.46
CA ALA A 126 12.59 -14.76 -3.32
C ALA A 126 13.38 -13.56 -3.85
N VAL A 127 12.71 -12.45 -4.17
CA VAL A 127 13.40 -11.21 -4.59
C VAL A 127 14.04 -10.46 -3.42
N GLY A 128 13.74 -10.87 -2.17
CA GLY A 128 14.39 -10.34 -0.98
C GLY A 128 13.58 -9.36 -0.15
N ILE A 129 12.27 -9.18 -0.39
CA ILE A 129 11.46 -8.28 0.44
C ILE A 129 11.50 -8.74 1.92
N THR A 130 12.00 -7.87 2.78
CA THR A 130 12.35 -8.21 4.17
C THR A 130 11.19 -8.09 5.15
N ARG A 131 10.15 -7.32 4.83
CA ARG A 131 9.00 -7.05 5.70
C ARG A 131 7.75 -6.94 4.84
N PHE A 132 6.89 -7.95 4.90
CA PHE A 132 5.70 -8.05 4.08
C PHE A 132 4.48 -8.39 4.95
N VAL A 133 3.42 -7.61 4.82
CA VAL A 133 2.11 -7.89 5.42
C VAL A 133 1.16 -8.34 4.32
N PHE A 134 0.68 -9.58 4.42
CA PHE A 134 -0.40 -10.06 3.57
C PHE A 134 -1.71 -10.00 4.35
N MET A 135 -2.73 -9.40 3.75
CA MET A 135 -4.04 -9.28 4.37
C MET A 135 -5.14 -9.92 3.54
N THR A 136 -6.06 -10.65 4.18
CA THR A 136 -7.19 -11.27 3.48
C THR A 136 -8.37 -11.57 4.39
N PRO A 137 -9.62 -11.50 3.90
CA PRO A 137 -10.78 -12.00 4.64
C PRO A 137 -10.84 -13.52 4.73
N GLU A 138 -10.23 -14.19 3.75
CA GLU A 138 -10.51 -15.57 3.40
C GLU A 138 -9.56 -16.52 4.13
N LEU A 139 -10.12 -17.48 4.84
CA LEU A 139 -9.33 -18.42 5.65
C LEU A 139 -8.40 -19.30 4.80
N GLY A 140 -8.80 -19.64 3.57
CA GLY A 140 -7.95 -20.40 2.65
C GLY A 140 -6.69 -19.62 2.26
N LEU A 141 -6.85 -18.38 1.79
CA LEU A 141 -5.74 -17.50 1.44
C LEU A 141 -4.86 -17.16 2.65
N LEU A 142 -5.45 -17.06 3.85
CA LEU A 142 -4.70 -16.86 5.08
C LEU A 142 -3.80 -18.08 5.38
N ALA A 143 -4.33 -19.29 5.22
CA ALA A 143 -3.58 -20.53 5.39
C ALA A 143 -2.44 -20.63 4.35
N ASP A 144 -2.66 -20.21 3.10
CA ASP A 144 -1.60 -20.13 2.09
C ASP A 144 -0.47 -19.20 2.55
N CYS A 145 -0.79 -18.01 3.06
CA CYS A 145 0.21 -17.09 3.60
C CYS A 145 1.00 -17.72 4.77
N GLU A 146 0.33 -18.39 5.70
CA GLU A 146 0.97 -19.04 6.84
C GLU A 146 1.88 -20.19 6.40
N HIS A 147 1.49 -20.92 5.37
CA HIS A 147 2.31 -21.95 4.74
C HIS A 147 3.60 -21.35 4.14
N VAL A 148 3.47 -20.27 3.35
CA VAL A 148 4.64 -19.56 2.78
C VAL A 148 5.55 -19.05 3.90
N SER A 149 4.98 -18.42 4.93
CA SER A 149 5.75 -17.91 6.08
C SER A 149 6.53 -19.01 6.79
N THR A 150 5.91 -20.17 7.01
CA THR A 150 6.55 -21.34 7.64
C THR A 150 7.65 -21.92 6.75
N HIS A 151 7.40 -22.03 5.44
CA HIS A 151 8.37 -22.52 4.47
C HIS A 151 9.66 -21.68 4.47
N TRP A 152 9.53 -20.35 4.39
CA TRP A 152 10.70 -19.46 4.37
C TRP A 152 11.45 -19.42 5.71
N GLN A 153 10.74 -19.51 6.84
CA GLN A 153 11.38 -19.69 8.15
C GLN A 153 12.23 -20.98 8.19
N ALA A 154 11.69 -22.10 7.66
CA ALA A 154 12.38 -23.38 7.63
C ALA A 154 13.63 -23.38 6.72
N LEU A 155 13.68 -22.52 5.69
CA LEU A 155 14.84 -22.35 4.83
C LEU A 155 16.02 -21.64 5.53
N GLY A 156 15.92 -21.31 6.82
CA GLY A 156 17.00 -20.68 7.60
C GLY A 156 16.91 -19.16 7.63
N ASP A 157 15.72 -18.61 7.42
CA ASP A 157 15.44 -17.22 7.70
C ASP A 157 15.02 -17.11 9.16
N SER A 158 15.95 -16.68 10.01
CA SER A 158 15.78 -16.73 11.47
C SER A 158 14.71 -15.79 12.01
N TYR A 159 14.20 -14.85 11.20
CA TYR A 159 13.15 -13.91 11.59
C TYR A 159 11.95 -13.99 10.63
N ARG A 160 10.76 -13.65 11.13
CA ARG A 160 9.53 -13.72 10.36
C ARG A 160 9.45 -12.52 9.40
N ARG A 161 9.64 -12.74 8.10
CA ARG A 161 9.48 -11.68 7.07
C ARG A 161 8.04 -11.43 6.65
N LEU A 162 7.17 -12.43 6.81
CA LEU A 162 5.79 -12.41 6.33
C LEU A 162 4.81 -12.46 7.51
N LEU A 163 4.01 -11.39 7.64
CA LEU A 163 2.92 -11.28 8.59
C LEU A 163 1.57 -11.52 7.90
N CYS A 164 0.88 -12.60 8.28
CA CYS A 164 -0.43 -12.97 7.72
C CYS A 164 -1.56 -12.41 8.59
N VAL A 165 -2.30 -11.44 8.08
CA VAL A 165 -3.37 -10.74 8.81
C VAL A 165 -4.72 -11.09 8.22
N ARG A 166 -5.65 -11.53 9.07
CA ARG A 166 -7.04 -11.68 8.66
C ARG A 166 -7.71 -10.31 8.66
N SER A 167 -8.21 -9.85 7.51
CA SER A 167 -9.12 -8.71 7.45
C SER A 167 -10.56 -9.12 7.77
N PHE A 168 -11.47 -8.15 7.77
CA PHE A 168 -12.89 -8.40 7.93
C PHE A 168 -13.43 -9.28 6.80
N GLN A 169 -14.51 -10.01 7.09
CA GLN A 169 -15.32 -10.72 6.10
C GLN A 169 -15.98 -9.68 5.17
N PRO A 170 -15.79 -9.75 3.84
CA PRO A 170 -16.29 -8.74 2.92
C PRO A 170 -17.81 -8.59 3.13
N PHE A 171 -18.24 -7.37 3.42
CA PHE A 171 -19.67 -7.07 3.42
C PHE A 171 -20.12 -6.87 1.97
N ALA A 172 -21.35 -7.28 1.68
CA ALA A 172 -21.97 -7.22 0.35
C ALA A 172 -22.32 -5.78 -0.10
N ARG A 173 -21.53 -4.76 0.28
CA ARG A 173 -21.57 -3.48 -0.44
C ARG A 173 -20.60 -3.58 -1.62
N PRO A 174 -21.05 -3.23 -2.83
CA PRO A 174 -20.36 -3.66 -4.04
C PRO A 174 -18.96 -3.07 -4.27
N TYR A 175 -18.54 -1.98 -3.58
CA TYR A 175 -17.22 -1.37 -3.80
C TYR A 175 -16.48 -0.85 -2.53
N ASP A 176 -17.18 -0.45 -1.47
CA ASP A 176 -16.62 0.46 -0.45
C ASP A 176 -15.64 -0.18 0.55
N VAL A 177 -16.01 -1.32 1.15
CA VAL A 177 -15.29 -1.81 2.34
C VAL A 177 -13.91 -2.34 1.96
N ASN A 178 -13.81 -2.98 0.81
CA ASN A 178 -12.56 -3.59 0.37
C ASN A 178 -11.54 -2.57 -0.12
N ASN A 179 -11.97 -1.49 -0.76
CA ASN A 179 -11.08 -0.39 -1.15
C ASN A 179 -10.53 0.33 0.09
N TYR A 180 -11.38 0.59 1.09
CA TYR A 180 -10.95 1.12 2.38
C TYR A 180 -9.93 0.20 3.08
N ALA A 181 -10.16 -1.10 3.03
CA ALA A 181 -9.32 -2.10 3.69
C ALA A 181 -7.85 -2.04 3.25
N LYS A 182 -7.60 -1.77 1.97
CA LYS A 182 -6.25 -1.65 1.40
C LYS A 182 -5.39 -0.67 2.19
N PHE A 183 -6.00 0.42 2.66
CA PHE A 183 -5.32 1.53 3.31
C PHE A 183 -5.39 1.51 4.84
N VAL A 184 -6.10 0.55 5.45
CA VAL A 184 -6.36 0.59 6.90
C VAL A 184 -5.09 0.51 7.76
N LEU A 185 -4.04 -0.17 7.26
CA LEU A 185 -2.77 -0.27 7.97
C LEU A 185 -1.80 0.88 7.66
N LEU A 186 -2.05 1.66 6.61
CA LEU A 186 -1.20 2.80 6.23
C LEU A 186 -0.97 3.77 7.42
N PRO A 187 -2.00 4.35 8.07
CA PRO A 187 -1.80 5.28 9.16
C PRO A 187 -1.17 4.61 10.39
N LEU A 188 -1.48 3.34 10.65
CA LEU A 188 -0.85 2.58 11.73
C LEU A 188 0.66 2.44 11.49
N LEU A 189 1.07 2.01 10.30
CA LEU A 189 2.47 1.81 9.94
C LEU A 189 3.25 3.13 9.95
N LEU A 190 2.67 4.20 9.38
CA LEU A 190 3.25 5.54 9.47
C LEU A 190 3.39 5.98 10.93
N SER A 191 2.39 5.75 11.78
CA SER A 191 2.44 6.10 13.22
C SER A 191 3.50 5.30 14.01
N LEU A 192 3.88 4.12 13.53
CA LEU A 192 4.97 3.30 14.06
C LEU A 192 6.35 3.73 13.53
N GLY A 193 6.44 4.77 12.70
CA GLY A 193 7.72 5.27 12.22
C GLY A 193 8.31 4.46 11.07
N VAL A 194 7.52 3.71 10.32
CA VAL A 194 7.97 2.96 9.13
C VAL A 194 7.34 3.50 7.86
N HIS A 195 8.10 3.47 6.76
CA HIS A 195 7.57 3.73 5.42
C HIS A 195 6.60 2.61 5.03
N TYR A 196 5.58 2.98 4.28
CA TYR A 196 4.59 2.06 3.76
C TYR A 196 4.81 1.83 2.27
N ALA A 197 4.72 0.60 1.82
CA ALA A 197 4.69 0.26 0.41
C ALA A 197 3.52 -0.68 0.10
N TRP A 198 2.58 -0.26 -0.74
CA TRP A 198 1.54 -1.12 -1.29
C TRP A 198 2.03 -1.79 -2.56
N LEU A 199 1.70 -3.06 -2.71
CA LEU A 199 1.80 -3.81 -3.95
C LEU A 199 0.45 -4.45 -4.22
N ASP A 200 -0.15 -4.17 -5.37
CA ASP A 200 -1.32 -4.90 -5.82
C ASP A 200 -0.96 -6.38 -6.03
N ALA A 201 -1.93 -7.25 -5.80
CA ALA A 201 -1.67 -8.68 -5.77
C ALA A 201 -1.17 -9.16 -7.13
N ASP A 202 -1.69 -8.59 -8.22
CA ASP A 202 -1.41 -8.88 -9.62
C ASP A 202 -0.09 -8.30 -10.16
N ILE A 203 0.86 -8.00 -9.27
CA ILE A 203 2.22 -7.59 -9.64
C ILE A 203 3.14 -8.81 -9.75
N TYR A 204 3.95 -8.81 -10.79
CA TYR A 204 5.18 -9.59 -10.84
C TYR A 204 6.37 -8.76 -10.35
N LEU A 205 7.04 -9.22 -9.29
CA LEU A 205 8.27 -8.57 -8.78
C LEU A 205 9.49 -9.13 -9.52
N ALA A 206 10.13 -8.33 -10.35
CA ALA A 206 11.39 -8.70 -10.98
C ALA A 206 12.55 -8.61 -9.99
N ARG A 207 12.53 -7.60 -9.10
CA ARG A 207 13.57 -7.30 -8.10
C ARG A 207 12.92 -6.75 -6.82
N ASP A 208 13.71 -6.62 -5.75
CA ASP A 208 13.32 -5.86 -4.57
C ASP A 208 13.42 -4.34 -4.86
N PRO A 209 12.28 -3.60 -4.90
CA PRO A 209 12.28 -2.19 -5.23
C PRO A 209 12.73 -1.29 -4.06
N THR A 210 13.01 -1.83 -2.87
CA THR A 210 13.25 -1.07 -1.63
C THR A 210 14.28 0.04 -1.82
N GLN A 211 15.44 -0.28 -2.41
CA GLN A 211 16.52 0.69 -2.57
C GLN A 211 16.22 1.77 -3.63
N SER A 212 15.43 1.46 -4.67
CA SER A 212 15.00 2.47 -5.65
C SER A 212 14.01 3.44 -5.00
N LEU A 213 13.01 2.91 -4.29
CA LEU A 213 11.99 3.71 -3.60
C LEU A 213 12.59 4.61 -2.52
N LEU A 214 13.47 4.07 -1.66
CA LEU A 214 14.12 4.86 -0.60
C LEU A 214 15.00 5.98 -1.14
N ARG A 215 15.69 5.74 -2.26
CA ARG A 215 16.54 6.76 -2.92
C ARG A 215 15.71 7.93 -3.42
N GLN A 216 14.61 7.66 -4.13
CA GLN A 216 13.71 8.70 -4.64
C GLN A 216 13.01 9.44 -3.47
N ALA A 217 12.61 8.72 -2.43
CA ALA A 217 12.01 9.32 -1.24
C ALA A 217 12.98 10.23 -0.47
N ALA A 218 14.30 9.97 -0.54
CA ALA A 218 15.32 10.80 0.08
C ALA A 218 15.44 12.20 -0.56
N GLU A 219 14.89 12.39 -1.77
CA GLU A 219 14.82 13.68 -2.46
C GLU A 219 13.72 14.60 -1.90
N GLY A 220 13.10 14.21 -0.78
CA GLY A 220 12.07 14.98 -0.08
C GLY A 220 10.64 14.56 -0.42
N VAL A 221 10.46 13.67 -1.40
CA VAL A 221 9.16 13.16 -1.86
C VAL A 221 8.43 12.41 -0.74
N ASP A 222 7.16 12.72 -0.51
CA ASP A 222 6.32 12.06 0.50
C ASP A 222 5.61 10.81 -0.05
N VAL A 223 5.16 10.86 -1.31
CA VAL A 223 4.44 9.77 -1.97
C VAL A 223 5.07 9.47 -3.34
N LEU A 224 5.38 8.20 -3.57
CA LEU A 224 5.77 7.67 -4.87
C LEU A 224 4.69 6.71 -5.34
N THR A 225 4.29 6.80 -6.60
CA THR A 225 3.32 5.86 -7.18
C THR A 225 3.51 5.77 -8.68
N THR A 226 2.94 4.75 -9.30
CA THR A 226 2.90 4.64 -10.76
C THR A 226 1.73 5.44 -11.34
N ASP A 227 1.84 5.83 -12.60
CA ASP A 227 0.72 6.13 -13.48
C ASP A 227 0.56 4.97 -14.50
N HIS A 228 -0.25 5.12 -15.54
CA HIS A 228 -0.25 4.16 -16.64
C HIS A 228 0.81 4.53 -17.68
N PHE A 229 1.29 3.56 -18.46
CA PHE A 229 2.29 3.83 -19.50
C PHE A 229 1.85 4.92 -20.50
N ASP A 230 0.57 4.90 -20.90
CA ASP A 230 -0.03 5.76 -21.93
C ASP A 230 -1.12 6.70 -21.41
N GLU A 231 -1.36 6.72 -20.10
CA GLU A 231 -2.39 7.56 -19.49
C GLU A 231 -1.88 8.28 -18.22
N THR A 232 -2.38 9.49 -17.97
CA THR A 232 -1.89 10.38 -16.90
C THR A 232 -2.47 10.09 -15.53
N CYS A 233 -3.55 9.32 -15.38
CA CYS A 233 -4.08 9.04 -14.05
C CYS A 233 -3.16 8.08 -13.30
N LEU A 234 -3.05 8.30 -11.99
CA LEU A 234 -2.28 7.44 -11.11
C LEU A 234 -2.83 6.02 -11.14
N ASN A 235 -1.94 5.07 -10.97
CA ASN A 235 -2.21 3.64 -10.94
C ASN A 235 -1.84 3.08 -9.56
N HIS A 236 -2.79 2.38 -8.93
CA HIS A 236 -2.66 1.84 -7.56
C HIS A 236 -1.90 0.52 -7.45
N GLY A 237 -1.22 0.07 -8.51
CA GLY A 237 -0.35 -1.09 -8.48
C GLY A 237 0.72 -0.95 -7.42
N VAL A 238 1.44 0.18 -7.43
CA VAL A 238 2.57 0.41 -6.54
C VAL A 238 2.41 1.77 -5.88
N ILE A 239 2.36 1.78 -4.56
CA ILE A 239 2.35 3.03 -3.79
C ILE A 239 3.45 2.92 -2.76
N PHE A 240 4.25 3.96 -2.59
CA PHE A 240 5.16 4.11 -1.46
C PHE A 240 4.86 5.44 -0.77
N VAL A 241 4.68 5.39 0.55
CA VAL A 241 4.44 6.56 1.38
C VAL A 241 5.57 6.68 2.39
N ARG A 242 6.36 7.74 2.26
CA ARG A 242 7.45 8.07 3.18
C ARG A 242 6.85 8.41 4.54
N VAL A 243 7.41 7.88 5.62
CA VAL A 243 7.01 8.26 6.97
C VAL A 243 7.32 9.74 7.24
N SER A 244 6.27 10.48 7.60
CA SER A 244 6.34 11.88 8.04
C SER A 244 5.00 12.25 8.69
N ASP A 245 4.98 13.35 9.44
CA ASP A 245 3.74 13.87 10.05
C ASP A 245 2.74 14.28 8.97
N ARG A 246 3.23 14.87 7.88
CA ARG A 246 2.45 15.25 6.71
C ARG A 246 1.78 14.03 6.07
N SER A 247 2.55 12.97 5.84
CA SER A 247 2.06 11.72 5.26
C SER A 247 1.01 11.04 6.14
N LEU A 248 1.23 11.03 7.46
CA LEU A 248 0.25 10.46 8.40
C LEU A 248 -1.06 11.26 8.38
N LEU A 249 -0.99 12.58 8.55
CA LEU A 249 -2.17 13.44 8.51
C LEU A 249 -2.92 13.33 7.18
N TRP A 250 -2.19 13.31 6.08
CA TRP A 250 -2.73 13.13 4.73
C TRP A 250 -3.45 11.77 4.60
N SER A 251 -2.81 10.68 5.02
CA SER A 251 -3.40 9.33 4.97
C SER A 251 -4.71 9.22 5.77
N MET A 252 -4.77 9.83 6.97
CA MET A 252 -5.99 9.86 7.78
C MET A 252 -7.12 10.64 7.11
N ARG A 253 -6.81 11.75 6.43
CA ARG A 253 -7.81 12.52 5.66
C ARG A 253 -8.30 11.72 4.45
N TYR A 254 -7.42 11.03 3.75
CA TYR A 254 -7.79 10.19 2.61
C TYR A 254 -8.69 9.02 3.03
N ILE A 255 -8.33 8.31 4.10
CA ILE A 255 -9.13 7.21 4.64
C ILE A 255 -10.50 7.70 5.12
N ARG A 256 -10.56 8.88 5.74
CA ARG A 256 -11.82 9.53 6.08
C ARG A 256 -12.65 9.86 4.84
N TRP A 257 -12.02 10.36 3.78
CA TRP A 257 -12.70 10.64 2.53
C TRP A 257 -13.29 9.37 1.90
N LEU A 258 -12.53 8.26 1.84
CA LEU A 258 -13.05 6.97 1.37
C LEU A 258 -14.27 6.49 2.18
N HIS A 259 -14.32 6.86 3.46
CA HIS A 259 -15.44 6.54 4.34
C HIS A 259 -16.66 7.44 4.11
N GLU A 260 -16.43 8.75 3.95
CA GLU A 260 -17.50 9.74 3.78
C GLU A 260 -18.04 9.82 2.33
N TYR A 261 -17.23 9.44 1.34
CA TYR A 261 -17.56 9.45 -0.09
C TYR A 261 -17.47 8.04 -0.70
N PRO A 262 -18.44 7.14 -0.39
CA PRO A 262 -18.37 5.72 -0.77
C PRO A 262 -18.45 5.48 -2.28
N PHE A 263 -18.83 6.48 -3.08
CA PHE A 263 -18.98 6.36 -4.52
C PHE A 263 -17.69 6.65 -5.29
N GLY A 264 -16.70 7.26 -4.63
CA GLY A 264 -15.42 7.56 -5.24
C GLY A 264 -14.62 6.30 -5.49
N HIS A 265 -14.08 6.16 -6.71
CA HIS A 265 -13.06 5.17 -6.96
C HIS A 265 -11.80 5.55 -6.17
N ASP A 266 -11.16 4.58 -5.49
CA ASP A 266 -10.00 4.84 -4.64
C ASP A 266 -8.86 5.51 -5.44
N GLN A 267 -8.63 5.04 -6.67
CA GLN A 267 -7.67 5.62 -7.62
C GLN A 267 -7.92 7.10 -7.95
N ASN A 268 -9.17 7.47 -8.25
CA ASN A 268 -9.50 8.88 -8.54
C ASN A 268 -9.31 9.75 -7.31
N GLY A 269 -9.78 9.26 -6.17
CA GLY A 269 -9.60 9.95 -4.90
C GLY A 269 -8.13 10.18 -4.58
N TRP A 270 -7.28 9.17 -4.79
CA TRP A 270 -5.84 9.28 -4.52
C TRP A 270 -5.15 10.26 -5.47
N ASP A 271 -5.45 10.18 -6.77
CA ASP A 271 -4.97 11.12 -7.79
C ASP A 271 -5.34 12.57 -7.45
N ALA A 272 -6.61 12.80 -7.05
CA ALA A 272 -7.08 14.10 -6.61
C ALA A 272 -6.44 14.56 -5.28
N PHE A 273 -6.29 13.67 -4.30
CA PHE A 273 -5.64 13.97 -3.00
C PHE A 273 -4.16 14.31 -3.12
N LEU A 274 -3.55 14.00 -4.27
CA LEU A 274 -2.17 14.33 -4.60
C LEU A 274 -2.08 15.47 -5.62
N ALA A 275 -3.23 16.06 -6.01
CA ALA A 275 -3.36 17.07 -7.04
C ALA A 275 -2.60 16.74 -8.33
N HIS A 276 -2.73 15.48 -8.79
CA HIS A 276 -2.05 15.02 -10.00
C HIS A 276 -2.79 15.42 -11.27
N SER A 277 -3.63 14.54 -11.82
CA SER A 277 -4.33 14.75 -13.10
C SER A 277 -5.85 14.92 -12.94
N ILE A 278 -6.41 14.40 -11.86
CA ILE A 278 -7.82 14.49 -11.51
C ILE A 278 -7.99 15.65 -10.55
N HIS A 279 -8.91 16.54 -10.90
CA HIS A 279 -9.25 17.72 -10.12
C HIS A 279 -10.74 17.72 -9.82
N ASN A 280 -11.14 18.37 -8.74
CA ASN A 280 -12.54 18.58 -8.35
C ASN A 280 -13.28 17.32 -7.86
N GLU A 281 -12.56 16.29 -7.39
CA GLU A 281 -13.20 15.24 -6.60
C GLU A 281 -13.86 15.85 -5.35
N PRO A 282 -15.12 15.50 -5.05
CA PRO A 282 -15.83 16.13 -3.95
C PRO A 282 -15.13 15.90 -2.61
N MET A 283 -15.14 16.88 -1.72
CA MET A 283 -14.55 16.79 -0.37
C MET A 283 -13.02 16.57 -0.32
N VAL A 284 -12.34 16.56 -1.46
CA VAL A 284 -10.86 16.55 -1.51
C VAL A 284 -10.32 17.93 -1.14
N PRO A 285 -9.25 18.02 -0.32
CA PRO A 285 -8.60 19.30 -0.02
C PRO A 285 -8.07 19.99 -1.28
N THR A 286 -8.18 21.32 -1.35
CA THR A 286 -7.71 22.11 -2.50
C THR A 286 -6.19 22.13 -2.65
N GLU A 287 -5.44 22.00 -1.55
CA GLU A 287 -3.98 22.00 -1.54
C GLU A 287 -3.47 20.74 -0.81
N PRO A 288 -2.79 19.82 -1.52
CA PRO A 288 -2.18 18.67 -0.87
C PRO A 288 -0.99 19.12 -0.03
N ASN A 289 -0.94 18.67 1.23
CA ASN A 289 0.19 18.94 2.12
C ASN A 289 1.27 17.84 2.01
N VAL A 290 1.37 17.17 0.87
CA VAL A 290 2.34 16.11 0.59
C VAL A 290 2.87 16.28 -0.83
N THR A 291 4.12 15.89 -1.03
CA THR A 291 4.79 15.92 -2.32
C THR A 291 4.68 14.56 -3.01
N LEU A 292 4.30 14.58 -4.29
CA LEU A 292 4.19 13.40 -5.15
C LEU A 292 5.36 13.35 -6.13
N SER A 293 5.86 12.15 -6.42
CA SER A 293 6.60 11.86 -7.66
C SER A 293 6.08 10.57 -8.29
N VAL A 294 5.98 10.58 -9.62
CA VAL A 294 5.56 9.42 -10.40
C VAL A 294 6.78 8.55 -10.71
N LEU A 295 6.67 7.25 -10.45
CA LEU A 295 7.70 6.25 -10.73
C LEU A 295 7.85 6.03 -12.24
N ASP A 296 9.06 5.69 -12.71
CA ASP A 296 9.33 5.50 -14.13
C ASP A 296 8.64 4.25 -14.70
N THR A 297 7.43 4.45 -15.23
CA THR A 297 6.60 3.41 -15.84
C THR A 297 7.07 2.95 -17.21
N ALA A 298 8.09 3.61 -17.78
CA ALA A 298 8.65 3.22 -19.08
C ALA A 298 9.79 2.21 -18.96
N PHE A 299 10.55 2.23 -17.85
CA PHE A 299 11.77 1.41 -17.69
C PHE A 299 11.88 0.63 -16.37
N GLU A 300 11.23 1.06 -15.28
CA GLU A 300 11.46 0.47 -13.96
C GLU A 300 10.21 -0.18 -13.35
N PHE A 301 9.10 0.56 -13.31
CA PHE A 301 7.85 0.14 -12.67
C PHE A 301 6.78 -0.07 -13.73
N LEU A 302 6.95 -1.15 -14.50
CA LEU A 302 6.23 -1.36 -15.74
C LEU A 302 4.77 -1.71 -15.49
N THR A 303 3.92 -1.37 -16.45
CA THR A 303 2.53 -1.83 -16.54
C THR A 303 2.38 -2.73 -17.76
N LEU A 304 1.34 -3.56 -17.80
CA LEU A 304 1.05 -4.40 -18.99
C LEU A 304 0.72 -3.60 -20.25
N THR A 305 0.59 -2.27 -20.16
CA THR A 305 0.35 -1.42 -21.32
C THR A 305 1.59 -1.16 -22.14
N GLY A 306 2.80 -1.17 -21.59
CA GLY A 306 3.99 -0.89 -22.41
C GLY A 306 5.32 -0.99 -21.70
N TRP A 307 6.38 -1.06 -22.52
CA TRP A 307 7.77 -0.99 -22.10
C TRP A 307 8.59 -0.25 -23.15
N ALA A 308 9.38 0.75 -22.74
CA ALA A 308 10.19 1.55 -23.67
C ALA A 308 11.66 1.12 -23.73
N GLY A 309 12.03 0.08 -22.98
CA GLY A 309 13.40 -0.39 -22.85
C GLY A 309 13.87 -1.35 -23.93
N GLU A 310 15.16 -1.64 -23.85
CA GLU A 310 15.87 -2.68 -24.60
C GLU A 310 16.27 -3.83 -23.67
N GLU A 311 16.85 -4.90 -24.21
CA GLU A 311 17.36 -6.02 -23.41
C GLU A 311 18.36 -5.58 -22.31
N VAL A 312 19.19 -4.57 -22.61
CA VAL A 312 20.11 -3.94 -21.65
C VAL A 312 19.38 -3.29 -20.46
N ASP A 313 18.14 -2.83 -20.66
CA ASP A 313 17.32 -2.22 -19.60
C ASP A 313 16.61 -3.26 -18.71
N LEU A 314 16.66 -4.55 -19.02
CA LEU A 314 16.05 -5.60 -18.17
C LEU A 314 16.54 -5.54 -16.72
N GLN A 315 17.78 -5.07 -16.51
CA GLN A 315 18.34 -4.95 -15.18
C GLN A 315 17.74 -3.77 -14.38
N ARG A 316 17.01 -2.87 -15.01
CA ARG A 316 16.38 -1.72 -14.35
C ARG A 316 14.96 -2.05 -13.89
N VAL A 317 14.32 -3.03 -14.52
CA VAL A 317 12.95 -3.45 -14.21
C VAL A 317 12.86 -3.94 -12.77
N GLN A 318 12.02 -3.26 -11.99
CA GLN A 318 11.71 -3.59 -10.60
C GLN A 318 10.51 -4.52 -10.55
N LEU A 319 9.47 -4.22 -11.34
CA LEU A 319 8.22 -4.97 -11.38
C LEU A 319 7.46 -4.77 -12.68
N LEU A 320 6.49 -5.65 -12.90
CA LEU A 320 5.48 -5.58 -13.95
C LEU A 320 4.10 -5.70 -13.30
N HIS A 321 3.33 -4.62 -13.30
CA HIS A 321 1.94 -4.61 -12.84
C HIS A 321 1.00 -5.08 -13.95
N MET A 322 0.19 -6.09 -13.64
CA MET A 322 -0.72 -6.68 -14.60
C MET A 322 -2.02 -5.89 -14.71
N THR A 323 -1.91 -4.62 -15.08
CA THR A 323 -3.04 -3.71 -15.30
C THR A 323 -4.01 -4.27 -16.34
N ARG A 324 -5.31 -4.07 -16.11
CA ARG A 324 -6.31 -4.32 -17.15
C ARG A 324 -6.32 -3.11 -18.07
N THR A 325 -6.04 -3.33 -19.35
CA THR A 325 -6.24 -2.31 -20.39
C THR A 325 -6.80 -2.95 -21.63
N THR A 326 -7.50 -2.18 -22.45
CA THR A 326 -7.92 -2.66 -23.77
C THR A 326 -6.68 -2.71 -24.67
N PRO A 327 -6.31 -3.85 -25.29
CA PRO A 327 -7.11 -5.06 -25.51
C PRO A 327 -6.83 -6.26 -24.56
N ILE A 328 -5.92 -6.15 -23.60
CA ILE A 328 -5.52 -7.25 -22.70
C ILE A 328 -6.66 -7.62 -21.74
N GLY A 329 -7.29 -8.76 -22.02
CA GLY A 329 -8.34 -9.32 -21.18
C GLY A 329 -7.81 -9.97 -19.89
N VAL A 330 -8.72 -10.22 -18.94
CA VAL A 330 -8.41 -10.89 -17.66
C VAL A 330 -7.73 -12.25 -17.84
N ARG A 331 -8.11 -12.98 -18.89
CA ARG A 331 -7.51 -14.29 -19.23
C ARG A 331 -6.04 -14.14 -19.60
N GLU A 332 -5.71 -13.25 -20.53
CA GLU A 332 -4.33 -13.05 -20.97
C GLU A 332 -3.44 -12.55 -19.83
N LYS A 333 -3.94 -11.58 -19.05
CA LYS A 333 -3.30 -11.12 -17.81
C LYS A 333 -2.90 -12.29 -16.90
N ARG A 334 -3.84 -13.20 -16.66
CA ARG A 334 -3.62 -14.39 -15.81
C ARG A 334 -2.60 -15.34 -16.40
N GLU A 335 -2.72 -15.64 -17.70
CA GLU A 335 -1.81 -16.55 -18.40
C GLU A 335 -0.36 -16.03 -18.35
N ARG A 336 -0.14 -14.75 -18.66
CA ARG A 336 1.19 -14.11 -18.61
C ARG A 336 1.78 -14.15 -17.21
N LEU A 337 0.99 -13.78 -16.22
CA LEU A 337 1.42 -13.69 -14.83
C LEU A 337 1.68 -15.07 -14.21
N MET A 338 0.85 -16.07 -14.51
CA MET A 338 1.11 -17.46 -14.10
C MET A 338 2.37 -18.01 -14.77
N GLY A 339 2.56 -17.71 -16.06
CA GLY A 339 3.75 -18.10 -16.81
C GLY A 339 5.04 -17.57 -16.17
N LEU A 340 5.05 -16.30 -15.77
CA LEU A 340 6.18 -15.71 -15.03
C LEU A 340 6.44 -16.43 -13.71
N PHE A 341 5.42 -16.64 -12.89
CA PHE A 341 5.59 -17.35 -11.63
C PHE A 341 6.09 -18.77 -11.81
N GLN A 342 5.57 -19.51 -12.80
CA GLN A 342 6.04 -20.87 -13.09
C GLN A 342 7.50 -20.88 -13.54
N ALA A 343 7.93 -19.88 -14.31
CA ALA A 343 9.30 -19.80 -14.82
C ALA A 343 10.32 -19.33 -13.77
N THR A 344 9.90 -18.52 -12.78
CA THR A 344 10.83 -17.82 -11.87
C THR A 344 10.66 -18.14 -10.38
N LEU A 345 9.79 -19.08 -10.03
CA LEU A 345 9.73 -19.59 -8.67
C LEU A 345 10.79 -20.66 -8.45
N PRO A 346 11.53 -20.61 -7.34
CA PRO A 346 12.52 -21.63 -7.03
C PRO A 346 11.85 -22.99 -6.84
N GLY A 347 12.54 -24.04 -7.28
CA GLY A 347 12.14 -25.41 -6.97
C GLY A 347 12.21 -25.70 -5.46
N ALA A 348 11.66 -26.86 -5.04
CA ALA A 348 11.64 -27.26 -3.64
C ALA A 348 13.06 -27.19 -3.01
N GLY A 349 13.21 -26.37 -1.97
CA GLY A 349 14.46 -26.21 -1.22
C GLY A 349 15.44 -25.17 -1.79
N ALA A 350 15.19 -24.60 -2.98
CA ALA A 350 15.97 -23.49 -3.51
C ALA A 350 15.42 -22.14 -3.01
N ARG A 351 16.30 -21.15 -2.84
CA ARG A 351 15.92 -19.77 -2.46
C ARG A 351 15.75 -18.84 -3.67
N SER A 352 16.34 -19.18 -4.81
CA SER A 352 16.30 -18.38 -6.04
C SER A 352 16.42 -19.26 -7.28
N VAL A 353 16.04 -18.69 -8.42
CA VAL A 353 16.24 -19.26 -9.76
C VAL A 353 17.48 -18.59 -10.38
N PRO A 354 18.24 -19.26 -11.28
CA PRO A 354 19.34 -18.60 -11.99
C PRO A 354 18.89 -17.30 -12.67
N LEU A 355 19.69 -16.25 -12.55
CA LEU A 355 19.34 -14.92 -13.04
C LEU A 355 19.02 -14.91 -14.54
N GLU A 356 19.72 -15.73 -15.33
CA GLU A 356 19.50 -15.83 -16.78
C GLU A 356 18.11 -16.38 -17.13
N VAL A 357 17.58 -17.29 -16.30
CA VAL A 357 16.23 -17.85 -16.48
C VAL A 357 15.19 -16.79 -16.14
N GLU A 358 15.39 -16.04 -15.06
CA GLU A 358 14.48 -14.93 -14.69
C GLU A 358 14.46 -13.83 -15.75
N GLN A 359 15.65 -13.41 -16.23
CA GLN A 359 15.77 -12.39 -17.27
C GLN A 359 15.13 -12.83 -18.58
N ARG A 360 15.30 -14.10 -18.97
CA ARG A 360 14.68 -14.64 -20.19
C ARG A 360 13.16 -14.66 -20.08
N ALA A 361 12.62 -15.17 -18.97
CA ALA A 361 11.18 -15.23 -18.75
C ALA A 361 10.56 -13.82 -18.74
N LEU A 362 11.22 -12.85 -18.10
CA LEU A 362 10.78 -11.45 -18.11
C LEU A 362 10.85 -10.85 -19.52
N LEU A 363 11.95 -11.04 -20.25
CA LEU A 363 12.12 -10.53 -21.61
C LEU A 363 11.03 -11.05 -22.56
N GLU A 364 10.69 -12.34 -22.47
CA GLU A 364 9.62 -12.95 -23.27
C GLU A 364 8.26 -12.26 -23.03
N GLN A 365 7.99 -11.78 -21.81
CA GLN A 365 6.77 -11.03 -21.51
C GLN A 365 6.82 -9.57 -21.96
N LEU A 366 8.00 -8.94 -21.91
CA LEU A 366 8.16 -7.52 -22.21
C LEU A 366 8.31 -7.23 -23.71
N LEU A 367 8.89 -8.14 -24.50
CA LEU A 367 9.07 -7.97 -25.94
C LEU A 367 7.76 -7.63 -26.68
N PRO A 368 6.62 -8.32 -26.42
CA PRO A 368 5.33 -7.94 -27.04
C PRO A 368 4.79 -6.58 -26.59
N LEU A 369 5.25 -6.05 -25.46
CA LEU A 369 4.81 -4.76 -24.90
C LEU A 369 5.70 -3.60 -25.36
N ARG A 370 6.79 -3.90 -26.09
CA ARG A 370 7.79 -2.92 -26.44
C ARG A 370 7.24 -1.86 -27.39
N ARG A 371 7.31 -0.59 -26.98
CA ARG A 371 6.89 0.58 -27.76
C ARG A 371 7.62 1.85 -27.30
N PRO A 372 7.72 2.90 -28.12
CA PRO A 372 8.37 4.14 -27.71
C PRO A 372 7.75 4.73 -26.44
N LYS A 373 8.58 5.40 -25.63
CA LYS A 373 8.10 6.13 -24.44
C LYS A 373 7.08 7.19 -24.87
N VAL A 374 5.91 7.16 -24.25
CA VAL A 374 4.86 8.16 -24.47
C VAL A 374 5.22 9.41 -23.67
N VAL A 375 5.35 10.55 -24.37
CA VAL A 375 5.60 11.86 -23.76
C VAL A 375 4.27 12.50 -23.36
N ASP A 376 3.32 12.51 -24.30
CA ASP A 376 1.98 13.06 -24.10
C ASP A 376 1.01 11.91 -23.82
N LYS A 377 0.73 11.68 -22.53
CA LYS A 377 -0.19 10.64 -22.07
C LYS A 377 -1.64 11.12 -22.18
N ASN A 378 -2.56 10.19 -22.42
CA ASN A 378 -3.99 10.50 -22.46
C ASN A 378 -4.52 10.79 -21.05
N SER A 379 -5.50 11.70 -20.92
CA SER A 379 -6.24 11.81 -19.67
C SER A 379 -7.05 10.53 -19.46
N CYS A 380 -7.00 9.99 -18.24
CA CYS A 380 -7.89 8.91 -17.83
C CYS A 380 -8.62 9.27 -16.54
N TYR A 381 -9.74 8.60 -16.34
CA TYR A 381 -10.58 8.70 -15.17
C TYR A 381 -11.23 7.33 -14.99
N GLU A 382 -11.00 6.68 -13.86
CA GLU A 382 -11.65 5.39 -13.58
C GLU A 382 -13.13 5.68 -13.34
N GLY A 383 -14.02 5.15 -14.18
CA GLY A 383 -15.42 5.58 -14.21
C GLY A 383 -16.08 5.66 -12.82
N ILE A 384 -16.81 6.75 -12.57
CA ILE A 384 -17.75 6.84 -11.45
C ILE A 384 -18.77 5.71 -11.61
N HIS A 385 -19.19 5.10 -10.50
CA HIS A 385 -20.22 4.06 -10.55
C HIS A 385 -21.44 4.58 -11.33
N PRO A 386 -21.92 3.90 -12.41
CA PRO A 386 -22.94 4.47 -13.31
C PRO A 386 -24.22 4.93 -12.60
N ALA A 387 -24.55 4.31 -11.47
CA ALA A 387 -25.71 4.70 -10.65
C ALA A 387 -25.61 6.09 -9.99
N VAL A 388 -24.41 6.66 -9.86
CA VAL A 388 -24.21 8.00 -9.27
C VAL A 388 -23.59 8.99 -10.25
N GLU A 389 -23.24 8.53 -11.46
CA GLU A 389 -22.65 9.34 -12.52
C GLU A 389 -23.48 10.60 -12.85
N PRO A 390 -24.82 10.54 -13.02
CA PRO A 390 -25.62 11.75 -13.23
C PRO A 390 -25.52 12.75 -12.08
N ALA A 391 -25.56 12.25 -10.84
CA ALA A 391 -25.55 13.07 -9.62
C ALA A 391 -24.18 13.71 -9.34
N VAL A 392 -23.10 13.07 -9.78
CA VAL A 392 -21.76 13.66 -9.74
C VAL A 392 -21.63 14.75 -10.81
N PHE A 393 -22.13 14.51 -12.03
CA PHE A 393 -22.03 15.49 -13.12
C PHE A 393 -22.88 16.75 -12.93
N ASP A 394 -24.07 16.62 -12.36
CA ASP A 394 -24.94 17.78 -12.07
C ASP A 394 -24.65 18.45 -10.73
N GLN A 395 -23.66 17.95 -9.98
CA GLN A 395 -23.36 18.35 -8.61
C GLN A 395 -24.63 18.29 -7.76
N THR A 396 -25.32 17.16 -7.71
CA THR A 396 -26.45 16.93 -6.78
C THR A 396 -26.22 15.72 -5.89
N TYR A 397 -25.05 15.08 -5.97
CA TYR A 397 -24.74 13.83 -5.27
C TYR A 397 -25.01 13.87 -3.75
N TRP A 398 -24.95 15.03 -3.11
CA TRP A 398 -25.31 15.19 -1.69
C TRP A 398 -26.78 14.88 -1.40
N GLN A 399 -27.68 15.08 -2.38
CA GLN A 399 -29.11 14.77 -2.28
C GLN A 399 -29.38 13.26 -2.20
N LEU A 400 -28.42 12.41 -2.61
CA LEU A 400 -28.55 10.95 -2.45
C LEU A 400 -28.44 10.49 -0.98
N PHE A 401 -28.07 11.39 -0.07
CA PHE A 401 -27.91 11.14 1.35
C PHE A 401 -28.98 11.83 2.23
N GLU A 402 -29.87 12.61 1.62
CA GLU A 402 -31.07 13.19 2.26
C GLU A 402 -32.26 12.23 2.14
#